data_AF-A0A355F4A7-F1
#
_entry.id   AF-A0A355F4A7-F1
#
_cell.length_a   1.000
_cell.length_b   1.000
_cell.length_c   1.000
_cell.angle_alpha   90.00
_cell.angle_beta   90.00
_cell.angle_gamma   90.00
#
_symmetry.space_group_name_H-M   'P 1'
#
loop_
_entity.id
_entity.type
_entity.pdbx_description
1 polymer ?
#
loop_
_entity_poly.entity_id
_entity_poly.type
_entity_poly.pdbx_seq_one_letter_code
_entity_poly.pdbx_strand_id
1 'polypeptide(L)'
;MLQRALLPRELGASLVPILSALLALAAAVRVPALRAEELPPTGLLLVLILAGAAAACHRPFRSVSTVGLGTLVLPLIVEGAGGVPAAGLAAASFLSAELLLRLVRRRGVYGVPDRRSLLRSLETAGRAVLATLAAALTWVLFPRGTALATVATASGLLYLLVWAGLEAADGKIRRPEHPVLARWKVLLPPLGLDAFGWALGGVLVAVQKTSGWTLTTLLAAACALLALEAARNRVLHERSHHRAFDLERLRRAGKRMVDKGEREIVDVIDRMKTESGELVRFHWFQFELMAPGGELKSWWAGPKGPESELRTGVPEPDRYAPVLPGVHRRAQW
;
A
#
# COMPACT_ATOMS: atom_id res chain seq x y z
N MET A 1 -27.61 -12.59 -11.89
CA MET A 1 -27.77 -11.73 -13.10
C MET A 1 -27.34 -10.27 -12.91
N LEU A 2 -27.23 -9.70 -11.69
CA LEU A 2 -26.78 -8.31 -11.46
C LEU A 2 -25.29 -8.00 -11.77
N GLN A 3 -24.41 -9.00 -11.88
CA GLN A 3 -22.98 -8.75 -12.12
C GLN A 3 -22.64 -8.33 -13.57
N ARG A 4 -23.48 -8.66 -14.56
CA ARG A 4 -23.19 -8.36 -15.98
C ARG A 4 -23.46 -6.89 -16.38
N ALA A 5 -24.33 -6.18 -15.66
CA ALA A 5 -24.65 -4.77 -15.95
C ALA A 5 -23.66 -3.77 -15.33
N LEU A 6 -22.91 -4.16 -14.29
CA LEU A 6 -21.95 -3.29 -13.61
C LEU A 6 -20.63 -3.17 -14.39
N LEU A 7 -20.20 -4.23 -15.07
CA LEU A 7 -18.98 -4.27 -15.89
C LEU A 7 -18.88 -3.16 -16.94
N PRO A 8 -19.88 -2.92 -17.81
CA PRO A 8 -19.78 -1.87 -18.84
C PRO A 8 -19.75 -0.46 -18.25
N ARG A 9 -20.48 -0.21 -17.15
CA ARG A 9 -20.50 1.09 -16.47
C ARG A 9 -19.18 1.38 -15.77
N GLU A 10 -18.57 0.38 -15.14
CA GLU A 10 -17.26 0.51 -14.51
C GLU A 10 -16.12 0.67 -15.52
N LEU A 11 -16.19 -0.02 -16.65
CA LEU A 11 -15.24 0.14 -17.75
C LEU A 11 -15.35 1.54 -18.36
N GLY A 12 -16.57 2.01 -18.66
CA GLY A 12 -16.80 3.37 -19.16
C GLY A 12 -16.27 4.44 -18.21
N ALA A 13 -16.57 4.32 -16.91
CA ALA A 13 -16.07 5.25 -15.90
C ALA A 13 -14.53 5.28 -15.81
N SER A 14 -13.87 4.13 -16.02
CA SER A 14 -12.41 4.04 -15.95
C SER A 14 -11.72 4.51 -17.25
N LEU A 15 -12.37 4.34 -18.41
CA LEU A 15 -11.84 4.76 -19.70
C LEU A 15 -11.87 6.28 -19.88
N VAL A 16 -12.86 6.98 -19.31
CA VAL A 16 -12.99 8.43 -19.45
C VAL A 16 -11.73 9.18 -18.99
N PRO A 17 -11.18 8.97 -17.77
CA PRO A 17 -9.94 9.63 -17.35
C PRO A 17 -8.72 9.27 -18.21
N ILE A 18 -8.65 8.04 -18.71
CA ILE A 18 -7.53 7.56 -19.53
C ILE A 18 -7.56 8.24 -20.91
N LEU A 19 -8.71 8.18 -21.59
CA LEU A 19 -8.87 8.76 -22.92
C LEU A 19 -8.79 10.29 -22.87
N SER A 20 -9.41 10.92 -21.88
CA SER A 20 -9.29 12.38 -21.70
C SER A 20 -7.86 12.80 -21.39
N ALA A 21 -7.10 12.02 -20.60
CA ALA A 21 -5.68 12.30 -20.37
C ALA A 21 -4.85 12.19 -21.65
N LEU A 22 -5.08 11.16 -22.48
CA LEU A 22 -4.39 11.00 -23.77
C LEU A 22 -4.72 12.13 -24.74
N LEU A 23 -6.00 12.51 -24.83
CA LEU A 23 -6.46 13.64 -25.65
C LEU A 23 -5.88 14.96 -25.16
N ALA A 24 -5.88 15.20 -23.84
CA ALA A 24 -5.31 16.40 -23.23
C ALA A 24 -3.80 16.47 -23.44
N LEU A 25 -3.07 15.35 -23.35
CA LEU A 25 -1.65 15.27 -23.70
C LEU A 25 -1.43 15.59 -25.18
N ALA A 26 -2.21 15.00 -26.09
CA ALA A 26 -2.09 15.27 -27.52
C ALA A 26 -2.36 16.75 -27.86
N ALA A 27 -3.34 17.36 -27.20
CA ALA A 27 -3.66 18.78 -27.34
C ALA A 27 -2.57 19.68 -26.71
N ALA A 28 -2.08 19.35 -25.50
CA ALA A 28 -1.02 20.09 -24.82
C ALA A 28 0.29 20.06 -25.61
N VAL A 29 0.59 18.91 -26.24
CA VAL A 29 1.69 18.81 -27.20
C VAL A 29 1.48 19.73 -28.39
N ARG A 30 0.31 20.31 -28.68
CA ARG A 30 0.18 21.32 -29.76
C ARG A 30 0.33 22.77 -29.28
N VAL A 31 0.37 23.00 -27.97
CA VAL A 31 0.48 24.34 -27.39
C VAL A 31 1.95 24.62 -27.08
N PRO A 32 2.62 25.56 -27.78
CA PRO A 32 4.04 25.85 -27.58
C PRO A 32 4.37 26.21 -26.12
N ALA A 33 3.49 26.98 -25.47
CA ALA A 33 3.65 27.40 -24.09
C ALA A 33 3.62 26.26 -23.04
N LEU A 34 3.18 25.05 -23.43
CA LEU A 34 3.17 23.87 -22.57
C LEU A 34 4.27 22.86 -22.90
N ARG A 35 5.04 23.11 -23.99
CA ARG A 35 6.17 22.28 -24.40
C ARG A 35 7.44 22.71 -23.67
N ALA A 36 8.37 21.77 -23.53
CA ALA A 36 9.75 22.09 -23.19
C ALA A 36 10.40 22.84 -24.36
N GLU A 37 10.95 24.02 -24.11
CA GLU A 37 11.91 24.64 -25.05
C GLU A 37 13.26 23.91 -24.94
N GLU A 38 13.66 23.52 -23.72
CA GLU A 38 14.83 22.68 -23.46
C GLU A 38 14.47 21.60 -22.43
N LEU A 39 14.89 20.36 -22.70
CA LEU A 39 14.74 19.27 -21.73
C LEU A 39 15.87 19.36 -20.70
N PRO A 40 15.56 19.22 -19.39
CA PRO A 40 16.60 19.10 -18.39
C PRO A 40 17.48 17.88 -18.69
N PRO A 41 18.76 17.91 -18.24
CA PRO A 41 19.69 16.82 -18.49
C PRO A 41 19.12 15.49 -18.01
N THR A 42 19.32 14.42 -18.79
CA THR A 42 18.70 13.10 -18.56
C THR A 42 18.93 12.57 -17.15
N GLY A 43 20.13 12.81 -16.58
CA GLY A 43 20.44 12.44 -15.20
C GLY A 43 19.54 13.13 -14.17
N LEU A 44 19.22 14.41 -14.37
CA LEU A 44 18.33 15.16 -13.49
C LEU A 44 16.88 14.67 -13.59
N LEU A 45 16.40 14.38 -14.80
CA LEU A 45 15.09 13.75 -15.01
C LEU A 45 14.99 12.42 -14.28
N LEU A 46 16.01 11.56 -14.39
CA LEU A 46 16.05 10.27 -13.68
C LEU A 46 15.99 10.47 -12.16
N VAL A 47 16.77 11.40 -11.61
CA VAL A 47 16.74 11.70 -10.17
C VAL A 47 15.36 12.18 -9.73
N LEU A 48 14.72 13.08 -10.49
CA LEU A 48 13.39 13.59 -10.15
C LEU A 48 12.30 12.52 -10.28
N ILE A 49 12.39 11.62 -11.27
CA ILE A 49 11.48 10.48 -11.39
C ILE A 49 11.64 9.54 -10.18
N LEU A 50 12.88 9.20 -9.81
CA LEU A 50 13.15 8.35 -8.66
C LEU A 50 12.71 8.99 -7.34
N ALA A 51 12.98 10.29 -7.15
CA ALA A 51 12.55 11.03 -5.98
C ALA A 51 11.02 11.13 -5.91
N GLY A 52 10.36 11.45 -7.02
CA GLY A 52 8.90 11.49 -7.12
C GLY A 52 8.26 10.13 -6.84
N ALA A 53 8.81 9.04 -7.40
CA ALA A 53 8.34 7.69 -7.15
C ALA A 53 8.55 7.27 -5.68
N ALA A 54 9.71 7.55 -5.09
CA ALA A 54 10.01 7.25 -3.69
C ALA A 54 9.08 8.03 -2.75
N ALA A 55 8.84 9.31 -3.02
CA ALA A 55 7.89 10.12 -2.26
C ALA A 55 6.43 9.63 -2.43
N ALA A 56 6.03 9.25 -3.64
CA ALA A 56 4.70 8.71 -3.93
C ALA A 56 4.43 7.33 -3.30
N CYS A 57 5.47 6.62 -2.83
CA CYS A 57 5.30 5.41 -2.01
C CYS A 57 4.70 5.72 -0.63
N HIS A 58 4.87 6.95 -0.12
CA HIS A 58 4.27 7.36 1.14
C HIS A 58 2.76 7.57 0.98
N ARG A 59 1.97 6.54 1.32
CA ARG A 59 0.51 6.56 1.18
C ARG A 59 -0.24 6.35 2.50
N PRO A 60 -0.38 7.42 3.31
CA PRO A 60 -1.45 7.76 4.23
C PRO A 60 -2.67 6.86 4.37
N PHE A 61 -3.31 6.75 3.23
CA PHE A 61 -4.75 6.65 3.15
C PHE A 61 -5.06 5.54 2.14
N ARG A 62 -5.76 4.50 2.61
CA ARG A 62 -6.06 3.31 1.78
C ARG A 62 -7.20 3.54 0.78
N SER A 63 -7.99 4.60 0.98
CA SER A 63 -9.27 4.85 0.31
C SER A 63 -9.15 5.51 -1.07
N VAL A 64 -8.20 6.43 -1.25
CA VAL A 64 -8.00 7.20 -2.49
C VAL A 64 -6.53 7.14 -2.86
N SER A 65 -6.26 6.85 -4.13
CA SER A 65 -4.91 6.86 -4.69
C SER A 65 -4.65 8.20 -5.33
N THR A 66 -3.89 9.07 -4.65
CA THR A 66 -3.34 10.30 -5.24
C THR A 66 -1.85 10.11 -5.52
N VAL A 67 -1.21 11.11 -6.13
CA VAL A 67 0.25 11.14 -6.29
C VAL A 67 0.93 11.33 -4.93
N GLY A 68 0.26 11.98 -3.97
CA GLY A 68 0.72 12.17 -2.61
C GLY A 68 1.91 13.12 -2.55
N LEU A 69 2.90 12.77 -1.73
CA LEU A 69 4.14 13.54 -1.66
C LEU A 69 4.92 13.53 -2.99
N GLY A 70 4.61 12.62 -3.93
CA GLY A 70 5.19 12.65 -5.27
C GLY A 70 4.91 13.94 -6.04
N THR A 71 3.93 14.76 -5.62
CA THR A 71 3.69 16.08 -6.23
C THR A 71 4.83 17.06 -6.00
N LEU A 72 5.75 16.80 -5.06
CA LEU A 72 6.88 17.70 -4.74
C LEU A 72 7.80 18.01 -5.92
N VAL A 73 7.93 17.08 -6.86
CA VAL A 73 8.79 17.25 -8.04
C VAL A 73 8.08 17.91 -9.23
N LEU A 74 6.74 18.06 -9.17
CA LEU A 74 5.97 18.58 -10.29
C LEU A 74 6.23 20.07 -10.55
N PRO A 75 6.21 20.98 -9.56
CA PRO A 75 6.52 22.39 -9.79
C PRO A 75 7.87 22.64 -10.47
N LEU A 76 8.90 21.85 -10.10
CA LEU A 76 10.24 21.94 -10.67
C LEU A 76 10.25 21.62 -12.17
N ILE A 77 9.54 20.57 -12.59
CA ILE A 77 9.46 20.20 -14.00
C ILE A 77 8.54 21.13 -14.77
N VAL A 78 7.41 21.55 -14.18
CA VAL A 78 6.51 22.51 -14.84
C VAL A 78 7.27 23.79 -15.18
N GLU A 79 8.06 24.31 -14.25
CA GLU A 79 8.86 25.52 -14.47
C GLU A 79 10.07 25.28 -15.40
N GLY A 80 10.80 24.17 -15.22
CA GLY A 80 12.04 23.93 -15.96
C GLY A 80 11.88 23.31 -17.36
N ALA A 81 10.80 22.56 -17.60
CA ALA A 81 10.59 21.78 -18.81
C ALA A 81 9.15 21.88 -19.36
N GLY A 82 8.25 22.60 -18.71
CA GLY A 82 6.87 22.77 -19.16
C GLY A 82 5.90 21.66 -18.69
N GLY A 83 4.65 21.82 -19.09
CA GLY A 83 3.53 21.02 -18.59
C GLY A 83 3.49 19.58 -19.07
N VAL A 84 3.85 19.33 -20.33
CA VAL A 84 3.84 17.98 -20.92
C VAL A 84 4.78 17.01 -20.20
N PRO A 85 6.09 17.32 -20.01
CA PRO A 85 6.97 16.42 -19.27
C PRO A 85 6.59 16.29 -17.79
N ALA A 86 6.04 17.33 -17.16
CA ALA A 86 5.54 17.25 -15.79
C ALA A 86 4.40 16.24 -15.67
N ALA A 87 3.45 16.26 -16.61
CA ALA A 87 2.35 15.31 -16.64
C ALA A 87 2.84 13.86 -16.87
N GLY A 88 3.82 13.67 -17.75
CA GLY A 88 4.50 12.38 -17.93
C GLY A 88 5.17 11.88 -16.65
N LEU A 89 5.86 12.77 -15.93
CA LEU A 89 6.49 12.44 -14.65
C LEU A 89 5.46 12.11 -13.56
N ALA A 90 4.33 12.82 -13.51
CA ALA A 90 3.24 12.52 -12.58
C ALA A 90 2.68 11.10 -12.79
N ALA A 91 2.46 10.71 -14.06
CA ALA A 91 2.05 9.34 -14.39
C ALA A 91 3.12 8.31 -14.03
N ALA A 92 4.38 8.56 -14.40
CA ALA A 92 5.49 7.64 -14.14
C ALA A 92 5.74 7.44 -12.64
N SER A 93 5.80 8.51 -11.86
CA SER A 93 5.97 8.46 -10.40
C SER A 93 4.85 7.68 -9.73
N PHE A 94 3.59 7.91 -10.12
CA PHE A 94 2.45 7.18 -9.60
C PHE A 94 2.51 5.68 -9.93
N LEU A 95 2.74 5.32 -11.20
CA LEU A 95 2.78 3.93 -11.66
C LEU A 95 3.97 3.18 -11.07
N SER A 96 5.15 3.79 -11.02
CA SER A 96 6.33 3.19 -10.39
C SER A 96 6.12 2.97 -8.90
N ALA A 97 5.54 3.92 -8.17
CA ALA A 97 5.21 3.75 -6.76
C ALA A 97 4.18 2.61 -6.55
N GLU A 98 3.16 2.54 -7.39
CA GLU A 98 2.16 1.47 -7.35
C GLU A 98 2.79 0.08 -7.60
N LEU A 99 3.69 -0.04 -8.59
CA LEU A 99 4.42 -1.27 -8.88
C LEU A 99 5.36 -1.66 -7.72
N LEU A 100 6.12 -0.71 -7.17
CA LEU A 100 7.00 -0.94 -6.02
C LEU A 100 6.21 -1.41 -4.79
N LEU A 101 5.09 -0.75 -4.47
CA LEU A 101 4.22 -1.16 -3.36
C LEU A 101 3.65 -2.55 -3.58
N ARG A 102 3.25 -2.90 -4.80
CA ARG A 102 2.79 -4.27 -5.14
C ARG A 102 3.89 -5.30 -4.94
N LEU A 103 5.12 -5.02 -5.37
CA LEU A 103 6.26 -5.92 -5.19
C LEU A 103 6.57 -6.14 -3.70
N VAL A 104 6.59 -5.07 -2.90
CA VAL A 104 6.83 -5.14 -1.45
C VAL A 104 5.71 -5.91 -0.74
N ARG A 105 4.45 -5.70 -1.13
CA ARG A 105 3.29 -6.38 -0.54
C ARG A 105 3.20 -7.85 -0.94
N ARG A 106 3.51 -8.21 -2.18
CA ARG A 106 3.53 -9.62 -2.66
C ARG A 106 4.53 -10.48 -1.88
N ARG A 107 5.65 -9.90 -1.45
CA ARG A 107 6.64 -10.61 -0.60
C ARG A 107 6.19 -10.75 0.86
N GLY A 108 5.11 -10.09 1.27
CA GLY A 108 4.55 -10.22 2.62
C GLY A 108 3.65 -11.44 2.73
N VAL A 109 3.94 -12.31 3.70
CA VAL A 109 3.21 -13.57 4.01
C VAL A 109 1.70 -13.37 4.31
N TYR A 110 1.23 -12.13 4.48
CA TYR A 110 -0.13 -11.81 4.97
C TYR A 110 -0.92 -10.83 4.08
N GLY A 111 -0.56 -10.67 2.81
CA GLY A 111 -1.27 -9.75 1.93
C GLY A 111 -2.60 -10.31 1.45
N VAL A 112 -3.74 -9.86 2.00
CA VAL A 112 -5.00 -9.86 1.24
C VAL A 112 -4.68 -9.24 -0.13
N PRO A 113 -4.93 -9.94 -1.25
CA PRO A 113 -4.49 -9.47 -2.56
C PRO A 113 -5.03 -8.06 -2.79
N ASP A 114 -4.13 -7.15 -3.13
CA ASP A 114 -4.47 -5.77 -3.47
C ASP A 114 -5.45 -5.83 -4.66
N ARG A 115 -6.76 -5.71 -4.40
CA ARG A 115 -7.82 -5.88 -5.40
C ARG A 115 -7.90 -4.72 -6.40
N ARG A 116 -6.87 -3.88 -6.47
CA ARG A 116 -6.81 -2.76 -7.42
C ARG A 116 -6.45 -3.31 -8.79
N SER A 117 -7.43 -3.36 -9.69
CA SER A 117 -7.21 -3.72 -11.09
C SER A 117 -6.17 -2.79 -11.73
N LEU A 118 -5.38 -3.32 -12.69
CA LEU A 118 -4.45 -2.51 -13.48
C LEU A 118 -5.15 -1.30 -14.13
N LEU A 119 -6.40 -1.48 -14.54
CA LEU A 119 -7.27 -0.44 -15.07
C LEU A 119 -7.40 0.76 -14.11
N ARG A 120 -7.57 0.51 -12.81
CA ARG A 120 -7.71 1.58 -11.80
C ARG A 120 -6.41 2.33 -11.56
N SER A 121 -5.26 1.66 -11.74
CA SER A 121 -3.95 2.32 -11.69
C SER A 121 -3.75 3.23 -12.90
N LEU A 122 -4.13 2.78 -14.10
CA LEU A 122 -4.10 3.60 -15.32
C LEU A 122 -5.07 4.79 -15.23
N GLU A 123 -6.27 4.57 -14.71
CA GLU A 123 -7.25 5.61 -14.45
C GLU A 123 -6.68 6.70 -13.54
N THR A 124 -6.05 6.30 -12.44
CA THR A 124 -5.43 7.24 -11.49
C THR A 124 -4.25 7.98 -12.11
N ALA A 125 -3.42 7.29 -12.92
CA ALA A 125 -2.36 7.94 -13.67
C ALA A 125 -2.93 8.98 -14.67
N GLY A 126 -4.05 8.66 -15.34
CA GLY A 126 -4.77 9.62 -16.19
C GLY A 126 -5.26 10.84 -15.43
N ARG A 127 -5.81 10.66 -14.22
CA ARG A 127 -6.20 11.79 -13.35
C ARG A 127 -4.99 12.65 -12.97
N ALA A 128 -3.85 12.03 -12.67
CA ALA A 128 -2.60 12.76 -12.38
C ALA A 128 -2.10 13.57 -13.57
N VAL A 129 -2.18 13.02 -14.78
CA VAL A 129 -1.87 13.74 -16.02
C VAL A 129 -2.77 14.96 -16.17
N LEU A 130 -4.09 14.79 -16.06
CA LEU A 130 -5.06 15.89 -16.22
C LEU A 130 -4.87 16.99 -15.18
N ALA A 131 -4.71 16.62 -13.91
CA ALA A 131 -4.48 17.57 -12.83
C ALA A 131 -3.15 18.34 -13.02
N THR A 132 -2.10 17.66 -13.48
CA THR A 132 -0.79 18.29 -13.71
C THR A 132 -0.81 19.22 -14.93
N LEU A 133 -1.49 18.83 -16.01
CA LEU A 133 -1.68 19.71 -17.17
C LEU A 133 -2.50 20.95 -16.80
N ALA A 134 -3.56 20.78 -15.98
CA ALA A 134 -4.35 21.90 -15.50
C ALA A 134 -3.53 22.87 -14.62
N ALA A 135 -2.65 22.34 -13.77
CA ALA A 135 -1.72 23.15 -13.01
C ALA A 135 -0.77 23.93 -13.93
N ALA A 136 -0.24 23.27 -14.96
CA ALA A 136 0.66 23.87 -15.93
C ALA A 136 0.03 25.01 -16.75
N LEU A 137 -1.30 25.00 -16.94
CA LEU A 137 -2.00 26.10 -17.63
C LEU A 137 -1.82 27.44 -16.93
N THR A 138 -1.59 27.48 -15.61
CA THR A 138 -1.34 28.75 -14.92
C THR A 138 -0.11 29.47 -15.45
N TRP A 139 0.93 28.74 -15.83
CA TRP A 139 2.16 29.30 -16.39
C TRP A 139 1.95 29.89 -17.79
N VAL A 140 0.87 29.48 -18.47
CA VAL A 140 0.44 30.08 -19.74
C VAL A 140 -0.43 31.32 -19.49
N LEU A 141 -1.28 31.27 -18.47
CA LEU A 141 -2.28 32.30 -18.19
C LEU A 141 -1.70 33.51 -17.44
N PHE A 142 -0.65 33.32 -16.64
CA PHE A 142 0.00 34.40 -15.90
C PHE A 142 1.19 34.97 -16.71
N PRO A 143 1.27 36.30 -16.87
CA PRO A 143 2.36 36.92 -17.62
C PRO A 143 3.72 36.74 -16.93
N ARG A 144 4.78 36.70 -17.75
CA ARG A 144 6.17 36.70 -17.27
C ARG A 144 6.42 37.91 -16.37
N GLY A 145 6.86 37.70 -15.14
CA GLY A 145 7.05 38.73 -14.12
C GLY A 145 6.04 38.71 -12.97
N THR A 146 5.02 37.86 -13.05
CA THR A 146 4.17 37.56 -11.89
C THR A 146 4.98 36.88 -10.78
N ALA A 147 4.64 37.21 -9.53
CA ALA A 147 5.34 36.66 -8.37
C ALA A 147 5.22 35.12 -8.36
N LEU A 148 6.37 34.44 -8.18
CA LEU A 148 6.45 32.97 -8.17
C LEU A 148 5.44 32.34 -7.21
N ALA A 149 5.25 32.94 -6.03
CA ALA A 149 4.30 32.48 -5.03
C ALA A 149 2.86 32.46 -5.58
N THR A 150 2.47 33.47 -6.34
CA THR A 150 1.13 33.57 -6.95
C THR A 150 0.93 32.48 -8.00
N VAL A 151 1.91 32.25 -8.86
CA VAL A 151 1.81 31.22 -9.91
C VAL A 151 1.83 29.82 -9.30
N ALA A 152 2.69 29.56 -8.31
CA ALA A 152 2.77 28.28 -7.61
C ALA A 152 1.49 27.96 -6.80
N THR A 153 0.92 28.96 -6.12
CA THR A 153 -0.35 28.78 -5.39
C THR A 153 -1.52 28.54 -6.35
N ALA A 154 -1.63 29.32 -7.43
CA ALA A 154 -2.64 29.08 -8.46
C ALA A 154 -2.49 27.70 -9.12
N SER A 155 -1.25 27.28 -9.42
CA SER A 155 -0.94 25.94 -9.97
C SER A 155 -1.45 24.84 -9.05
N GLY A 156 -1.09 24.92 -7.75
CA GLY A 156 -1.50 23.95 -6.75
C GLY A 156 -3.01 23.91 -6.56
N LEU A 157 -3.68 25.07 -6.54
CA LEU A 157 -5.13 25.14 -6.44
C LEU A 157 -5.82 24.49 -7.65
N LEU A 158 -5.36 24.76 -8.87
CA LEU A 158 -5.92 24.14 -10.07
C LEU A 158 -5.69 22.62 -10.10
N TYR A 159 -4.51 22.16 -9.70
CA TYR A 159 -4.24 20.72 -9.53
C TYR A 159 -5.27 20.08 -8.59
N LEU A 160 -5.44 20.65 -7.39
CA LEU A 160 -6.33 20.11 -6.36
C LEU A 160 -7.80 20.16 -6.77
N LEU A 161 -8.23 21.25 -7.41
CA LEU A 161 -9.61 21.41 -7.89
C LEU A 161 -9.94 20.40 -8.98
N VAL A 162 -9.05 20.20 -9.95
CA VAL A 162 -9.24 19.20 -11.01
C VAL A 162 -9.25 17.79 -10.42
N TRP A 163 -8.33 17.48 -9.50
CA TRP A 163 -8.31 16.18 -8.85
C TRP A 163 -9.61 15.93 -8.05
N ALA A 164 -10.01 16.87 -7.21
CA ALA A 164 -11.22 16.78 -6.41
C ALA A 164 -12.48 16.67 -7.29
N GLY A 165 -12.53 17.41 -8.41
CA GLY A 165 -13.60 17.36 -9.39
C GLY A 165 -13.73 15.98 -10.04
N LEU A 166 -12.60 15.38 -10.46
CA LEU A 166 -12.57 14.05 -11.06
C LEU A 166 -13.01 12.96 -10.07
N GLU A 167 -12.56 13.03 -8.81
CA GLU A 167 -13.02 12.12 -7.75
C GLU A 167 -14.50 12.31 -7.40
N ALA A 168 -14.98 13.55 -7.34
CA ALA A 168 -16.39 13.82 -7.09
C ALA A 168 -17.28 13.29 -8.23
N ALA A 169 -16.84 13.44 -9.48
CA ALA A 169 -17.52 12.91 -10.66
C ALA A 169 -17.55 11.36 -10.63
N ASP A 170 -16.41 10.71 -10.38
CA ASP A 170 -16.33 9.25 -10.28
C ASP A 170 -17.18 8.72 -9.12
N GLY A 171 -17.15 9.40 -7.97
CA GLY A 171 -18.00 9.08 -6.82
C GLY A 171 -19.49 9.17 -7.15
N LYS A 172 -19.93 10.15 -7.95
CA LYS A 172 -21.32 10.25 -8.42
C LYS A 172 -21.69 9.10 -9.36
N ILE A 173 -20.78 8.64 -10.21
CA ILE A 173 -21.04 7.56 -11.17
C ILE A 173 -21.09 6.20 -10.47
N ARG A 174 -20.11 5.89 -9.60
CA ARG A 174 -19.94 4.56 -9.01
C ARG A 174 -20.66 4.37 -7.67
N ARG A 175 -20.91 5.45 -6.93
CA ARG A 175 -21.41 5.40 -5.55
C ARG A 175 -22.45 6.49 -5.29
N PRO A 176 -23.56 6.52 -6.04
CA PRO A 176 -24.54 7.60 -5.95
C PRO A 176 -25.14 7.74 -4.53
N GLU A 177 -25.27 6.63 -3.79
CA GLU A 177 -25.96 6.57 -2.50
C GLU A 177 -25.14 7.09 -1.30
N HIS A 178 -23.82 7.27 -1.45
CA HIS A 178 -23.00 7.74 -0.33
C HIS A 178 -23.23 9.24 -0.05
N PRO A 179 -23.43 9.67 1.20
CA PRO A 179 -23.65 11.07 1.52
C PRO A 179 -22.40 11.91 1.19
N VAL A 180 -22.62 13.10 0.63
CA VAL A 180 -21.55 14.00 0.14
C VAL A 180 -20.51 14.31 1.22
N LEU A 181 -20.95 14.58 2.45
CA LEU A 181 -20.06 14.85 3.59
C LEU A 181 -19.12 13.68 3.91
N ALA A 182 -19.61 12.43 3.83
CA ALA A 182 -18.76 11.26 4.07
C ALA A 182 -17.70 11.10 2.96
N ARG A 183 -18.02 11.48 1.71
CA ARG A 183 -17.06 11.46 0.61
C ARG A 183 -15.93 12.46 0.85
N TRP A 184 -16.25 13.68 1.27
CA TRP A 184 -15.24 14.70 1.55
C TRP A 184 -14.31 14.33 2.70
N LYS A 185 -14.83 13.71 3.78
CA LYS A 185 -13.99 13.20 4.88
C LYS A 185 -12.92 12.19 4.41
N VAL A 186 -13.25 11.39 3.40
CA VAL A 186 -12.34 10.39 2.82
C VAL A 186 -11.37 11.01 1.80
N LEU A 187 -11.77 12.11 1.15
CA LEU A 187 -11.04 12.79 0.08
C LEU A 187 -10.04 13.84 0.59
N LEU A 188 -10.37 14.55 1.67
CA LEU A 188 -9.58 15.67 2.18
C LEU A 188 -8.16 15.26 2.63
N PRO A 189 -7.95 14.19 3.41
CA PRO A 189 -6.62 13.83 3.87
C PRO A 189 -5.60 13.55 2.75
N PRO A 190 -5.90 12.75 1.70
CA PRO A 190 -4.96 12.53 0.61
C PRO A 190 -4.73 13.79 -0.25
N LEU A 191 -5.76 14.63 -0.45
CA LEU A 191 -5.57 15.94 -1.11
C LEU A 191 -4.69 16.89 -0.28
N GLY A 192 -4.78 16.83 1.05
CA GLY A 192 -3.90 17.58 1.94
C GLY A 192 -2.43 17.16 1.78
N LEU A 193 -2.17 15.86 1.56
CA LEU A 193 -0.84 15.35 1.26
C LEU A 193 -0.32 15.86 -0.09
N ASP A 194 -1.17 15.86 -1.13
CA ASP A 194 -0.83 16.42 -2.44
C ASP A 194 -0.53 17.93 -2.32
N ALA A 195 -1.37 18.68 -1.60
CA ALA A 195 -1.20 20.11 -1.36
C ALA A 195 0.12 20.42 -0.64
N PHE A 196 0.48 19.61 0.36
CA PHE A 196 1.75 19.72 1.06
C PHE A 196 2.94 19.43 0.14
N GLY A 197 2.85 18.37 -0.69
CA GLY A 197 3.86 18.09 -1.70
C GLY A 197 4.02 19.25 -2.69
N TRP A 198 2.91 19.81 -3.19
CA TRP A 198 2.93 20.99 -4.07
C TRP A 198 3.59 22.21 -3.42
N ALA A 199 3.28 22.50 -2.15
CA ALA A 199 3.90 23.59 -1.40
C ALA A 199 5.41 23.40 -1.27
N LEU A 200 5.86 22.19 -0.90
CA LEU A 200 7.28 21.84 -0.86
C LEU A 200 7.94 21.99 -2.24
N GLY A 201 7.26 21.56 -3.31
CA GLY A 201 7.75 21.74 -4.66
C GLY A 201 7.91 23.21 -5.06
N GLY A 202 6.97 24.08 -4.64
CA GLY A 202 7.10 25.52 -4.80
C GLY A 202 8.32 26.10 -4.08
N VAL A 203 8.60 25.63 -2.85
CA VAL A 203 9.82 25.99 -2.11
C VAL A 203 11.07 25.50 -2.86
N LEU A 204 11.05 24.29 -3.41
CA LEU A 204 12.17 23.76 -4.20
C LEU A 204 12.43 24.58 -5.47
N VAL A 205 11.38 25.10 -6.13
CA VAL A 205 11.53 26.03 -7.27
C VAL A 205 12.19 27.33 -6.80
N ALA A 206 11.78 27.88 -5.65
CA ALA A 206 12.42 29.08 -5.10
C ALA A 206 13.92 28.84 -4.79
N VAL A 207 14.26 27.69 -4.20
CA VAL A 207 15.66 27.29 -3.94
C VAL A 207 16.42 27.09 -5.25
N GLN A 208 15.80 26.51 -6.27
CA GLN A 208 16.43 26.31 -7.57
C GLN A 208 16.82 27.65 -8.21
N LYS A 209 15.96 28.67 -8.11
CA LYS A 209 16.25 30.01 -8.64
C LYS A 209 17.32 30.76 -7.86
N THR A 210 17.50 30.50 -6.57
CA THR A 210 18.47 31.22 -5.72
C THR A 210 19.81 30.52 -5.58
N SER A 211 19.81 29.19 -5.52
CA SER A 211 20.95 28.36 -5.11
C SER A 211 21.35 27.31 -6.15
N GLY A 212 20.60 27.21 -7.26
CA GLY A 212 20.88 26.30 -8.36
C GLY A 212 20.42 24.85 -8.15
N TRP A 213 20.62 24.04 -9.19
CA TRP A 213 20.08 22.67 -9.27
C TRP A 213 20.70 21.66 -8.30
N THR A 214 21.96 21.85 -7.89
CA THR A 214 22.65 20.93 -6.98
C THR A 214 21.98 20.88 -5.61
N LEU A 215 21.72 22.04 -5.00
CA LEU A 215 21.04 22.10 -3.71
C LEU A 215 19.60 21.61 -3.81
N THR A 216 18.88 21.99 -4.86
CA THR A 216 17.49 21.56 -5.09
C THR A 216 17.37 20.05 -5.22
N THR A 217 18.25 19.40 -5.97
CA THR A 217 18.23 17.95 -6.15
C THR A 217 18.57 17.22 -4.85
N LEU A 218 19.53 17.72 -4.06
CA LEU A 218 19.83 17.18 -2.73
C LEU A 218 18.64 17.30 -1.77
N LEU A 219 17.97 18.45 -1.73
CA LEU A 219 16.78 18.64 -0.88
C LEU A 219 15.61 17.77 -1.34
N ALA A 220 15.36 17.67 -2.64
CA ALA A 220 14.33 16.79 -3.19
C ALA A 220 14.60 15.32 -2.84
N ALA A 221 15.85 14.87 -2.95
CA ALA A 221 16.27 13.53 -2.55
C ALA A 221 16.10 13.30 -1.04
N ALA A 222 16.48 14.25 -0.19
CA ALA A 222 16.29 14.15 1.26
C ALA A 222 14.81 14.04 1.63
N CYS A 223 13.94 14.87 1.05
CA CYS A 223 12.49 14.77 1.24
C CYS A 223 11.94 13.41 0.78
N ALA A 224 12.39 12.92 -0.38
CA ALA A 224 11.98 11.63 -0.91
C ALA A 224 12.42 10.46 0.00
N LEU A 225 13.64 10.51 0.56
CA LEU A 225 14.14 9.51 1.51
C LEU A 225 13.35 9.53 2.82
N LEU A 226 13.03 10.71 3.36
CA LEU A 226 12.18 10.84 4.56
C LEU A 226 10.78 10.28 4.31
N ALA A 227 10.19 10.56 3.15
CA ALA A 227 8.89 10.00 2.77
C ALA A 227 8.95 8.47 2.63
N LEU A 228 10.02 7.94 2.05
CA LEU A 228 10.23 6.50 1.91
C LEU A 228 10.41 5.81 3.27
N GLU A 229 11.18 6.40 4.19
CA GLU A 229 11.36 5.87 5.54
C GLU A 229 10.04 5.93 6.33
N ALA A 230 9.26 7.01 6.19
CA ALA A 230 7.92 7.09 6.75
C ALA A 230 6.99 6.02 6.17
N ALA A 231 7.10 5.72 4.87
CA ALA A 231 6.36 4.62 4.24
C ALA A 231 6.78 3.25 4.78
N ARG A 232 8.08 3.03 4.96
CA ARG A 232 8.65 1.81 5.55
C ARG A 232 8.16 1.61 6.99
N ASN A 233 8.26 2.64 7.83
CA ASN A 233 7.82 2.60 9.22
C ASN A 233 6.33 2.27 9.33
N ARG A 234 5.52 2.81 8.43
CA ARG A 234 4.09 2.46 8.36
C ARG A 234 3.88 0.98 8.01
N VAL A 235 4.58 0.44 7.01
CA VAL A 235 4.46 -0.98 6.65
C VAL A 235 4.88 -1.88 7.82
N LEU A 236 5.94 -1.51 8.53
CA LEU A 236 6.37 -2.23 9.74
C LEU A 236 5.32 -2.14 10.85
N HIS A 237 4.73 -0.97 11.08
CA HIS A 237 3.67 -0.77 12.07
C HIS A 237 2.40 -1.57 11.74
N GLU A 238 1.97 -1.59 10.47
CA GLU A 238 0.83 -2.41 10.04
C GLU A 238 1.12 -3.92 10.26
N ARG A 239 2.35 -4.37 10.01
CA ARG A 239 2.77 -5.76 10.27
C ARG A 239 2.76 -6.09 11.76
N SER A 240 3.29 -5.21 12.62
CA SER A 240 3.30 -5.44 14.07
C SER A 240 1.88 -5.44 14.63
N HIS A 241 1.02 -4.54 14.16
CA HIS A 241 -0.38 -4.45 14.59
C HIS A 241 -1.18 -5.69 14.16
N HIS A 242 -0.97 -6.20 12.94
CA HIS A 242 -1.61 -7.45 12.51
C HIS A 242 -1.15 -8.64 13.36
N ARG A 243 0.16 -8.77 13.62
CA ARG A 243 0.68 -9.82 14.51
C ARG A 243 0.09 -9.72 15.91
N ALA A 244 0.01 -8.52 16.48
CA ALA A 244 -0.60 -8.30 17.78
C ALA A 244 -2.08 -8.70 17.80
N PHE A 245 -2.82 -8.37 16.74
CA PHE A 245 -4.23 -8.77 16.60
C PHE A 245 -4.39 -10.28 16.45
N ASP A 246 -3.52 -10.95 15.68
CA ASP A 246 -3.55 -12.40 15.51
C ASP A 246 -3.20 -13.12 16.81
N LEU A 247 -2.19 -12.64 17.55
CA LEU A 247 -1.85 -13.14 18.89
C LEU A 247 -3.01 -12.93 19.87
N GLU A 248 -3.69 -11.78 19.83
CA GLU A 248 -4.87 -11.53 20.64
C GLU A 248 -6.03 -12.45 20.27
N ARG A 249 -6.23 -12.72 18.97
CA ARG A 249 -7.23 -13.67 18.48
C ARG A 249 -6.93 -15.09 18.94
N LEU A 250 -5.67 -15.52 18.85
CA LEU A 250 -5.19 -16.80 19.36
C LEU A 250 -5.34 -16.89 20.88
N ARG A 251 -4.99 -15.84 21.62
CA ARG A 251 -5.19 -15.75 23.08
C ARG A 251 -6.66 -15.91 23.45
N ARG A 252 -7.57 -15.22 22.74
CA ARG A 252 -9.03 -15.36 22.96
C ARG A 252 -9.54 -16.75 22.55
N ALA A 253 -8.98 -17.35 21.50
CA ALA A 253 -9.32 -18.72 21.11
C ALA A 253 -8.87 -19.73 22.18
N GLY A 254 -7.63 -19.62 22.66
CA GLY A 254 -7.10 -20.42 23.77
C GLY A 254 -7.91 -20.24 25.04
N LYS A 255 -8.27 -18.99 25.40
CA LYS A 255 -9.16 -18.74 26.55
C LYS A 255 -10.53 -19.39 26.37
N ARG A 256 -11.16 -19.29 25.18
CA ARG A 256 -12.44 -19.97 24.91
C ARG A 256 -12.31 -21.49 24.98
N MET A 257 -11.19 -22.05 24.54
CA MET A 257 -10.94 -23.48 24.67
C MET A 257 -10.83 -23.88 26.13
N VAL A 258 -10.10 -23.12 26.96
CA VAL A 258 -9.96 -23.39 28.41
C VAL A 258 -11.27 -23.20 29.16
N ASP A 259 -12.06 -22.17 28.83
CA ASP A 259 -13.34 -21.84 29.49
C ASP A 259 -14.47 -22.82 29.10
N LYS A 260 -14.40 -23.42 27.91
CA LYS A 260 -15.26 -24.54 27.49
C LYS A 260 -14.74 -25.80 28.17
N GLY A 261 -15.46 -26.28 29.18
CA GLY A 261 -15.00 -27.30 30.13
C GLY A 261 -14.23 -28.49 29.54
N GLU A 262 -13.43 -29.14 30.38
CA GLU A 262 -12.41 -30.16 30.07
C GLU A 262 -12.77 -31.19 28.98
N ARG A 263 -14.04 -31.58 28.86
CA ARG A 263 -14.53 -32.50 27.82
C ARG A 263 -14.42 -31.93 26.39
N GLU A 264 -14.76 -30.67 26.16
CA GLU A 264 -14.66 -30.08 24.81
C GLU A 264 -13.20 -29.93 24.36
N ILE A 265 -12.28 -29.70 25.30
CA ILE A 265 -10.84 -29.63 25.03
C ILE A 265 -10.31 -31.01 24.62
N VAL A 266 -10.71 -32.05 25.35
CA VAL A 266 -10.32 -33.44 25.04
C VAL A 266 -10.77 -33.82 23.63
N ASP A 267 -11.99 -33.48 23.22
CA ASP A 267 -12.49 -33.75 21.86
C ASP A 267 -11.68 -33.03 20.77
N VAL A 268 -11.27 -31.78 21.02
CA VAL A 268 -10.43 -31.01 20.09
C VAL A 268 -9.03 -31.62 19.98
N ILE A 269 -8.44 -32.03 21.11
CA ILE A 269 -7.11 -32.65 21.12
C ILE A 269 -7.14 -34.01 20.42
N ASP A 270 -8.19 -34.81 20.62
CA ASP A 270 -8.35 -36.11 19.95
C ASP A 270 -8.49 -35.95 18.42
N ARG A 271 -9.21 -34.90 17.98
CA ARG A 271 -9.29 -34.53 16.56
C ARG A 271 -7.93 -34.08 16.00
N MET A 272 -7.18 -33.25 16.73
CA MET A 272 -5.83 -32.83 16.34
C MET A 272 -4.86 -34.01 16.22
N LYS A 273 -4.93 -34.97 17.16
CA LYS A 273 -4.17 -36.23 17.11
C LYS A 273 -4.50 -37.00 15.82
N THR A 274 -5.78 -37.15 15.51
CA THR A 274 -6.25 -37.86 14.31
C THR A 274 -5.77 -37.19 13.02
N GLU A 275 -6.01 -35.89 12.86
CA GLU A 275 -5.60 -35.11 11.68
C GLU A 275 -4.06 -35.07 11.53
N SER A 276 -3.33 -34.97 12.64
CA SER A 276 -1.85 -35.05 12.61
C SER A 276 -1.36 -36.44 12.18
N GLY A 277 -2.10 -37.49 12.50
CA GLY A 277 -1.73 -38.88 12.19
C GLY A 277 -1.89 -39.22 10.71
N GLU A 278 -2.80 -38.50 10.03
CA GLU A 278 -2.94 -38.54 8.58
C GLU A 278 -1.75 -37.87 7.87
N LEU A 279 -1.17 -36.83 8.47
CA LEU A 279 -0.08 -36.05 7.89
C LEU A 279 1.30 -36.63 8.21
N VAL A 280 1.51 -37.07 9.45
CA VAL A 280 2.80 -37.54 9.98
C VAL A 280 2.57 -38.78 10.83
N ARG A 281 3.27 -39.88 10.51
CA ARG A 281 3.29 -41.07 11.37
C ARG A 281 4.06 -40.76 12.65
N PHE A 282 3.35 -40.60 13.76
CA PHE A 282 3.94 -40.43 15.09
C PHE A 282 3.77 -41.68 15.94
N HIS A 283 4.71 -41.89 16.88
CA HIS A 283 4.66 -42.97 17.85
C HIS A 283 4.04 -42.53 19.18
N TRP A 284 4.11 -41.23 19.48
CA TRP A 284 3.49 -40.62 20.65
C TRP A 284 3.03 -39.21 20.26
N PHE A 285 1.93 -38.78 20.86
CA PHE A 285 1.36 -37.45 20.70
C PHE A 285 1.31 -36.80 22.07
N GLN A 286 1.81 -35.57 22.17
CA GLN A 286 1.69 -34.75 23.38
C GLN A 286 1.15 -33.38 23.00
N PHE A 287 0.16 -32.93 23.75
CA PHE A 287 -0.43 -31.61 23.63
C PHE A 287 -0.32 -30.90 24.98
N GLU A 288 0.31 -29.74 24.98
CA GLU A 288 0.45 -28.90 26.16
C GLU A 288 -0.35 -27.61 25.97
N LEU A 289 -1.18 -27.28 26.95
CA LEU A 289 -1.97 -26.06 26.99
C LEU A 289 -1.64 -25.30 28.28
N MET A 290 -1.06 -24.12 28.12
CA MET A 290 -0.87 -23.18 29.22
C MET A 290 -1.89 -22.04 29.10
N ALA A 291 -2.82 -21.97 30.04
CA ALA A 291 -3.73 -20.84 30.14
C ALA A 291 -2.97 -19.60 30.65
N PRO A 292 -3.32 -18.36 30.24
CA PRO A 292 -2.69 -17.16 30.77
C PRO A 292 -2.87 -17.07 32.30
N GLY A 293 -1.78 -17.22 33.06
CA GLY A 293 -1.78 -17.23 34.53
C GLY A 293 -2.25 -18.54 35.18
N GLY A 294 -2.42 -19.61 34.41
CA GLY A 294 -2.81 -20.94 34.91
C GLY A 294 -1.66 -21.94 34.86
N GLU A 295 -1.88 -23.11 35.45
CA GLU A 295 -0.94 -24.23 35.38
C GLU A 295 -0.89 -24.83 33.97
N LEU A 296 0.29 -25.32 33.58
CA LEU A 296 0.48 -26.08 32.35
C LEU A 296 -0.32 -27.37 32.45
N LYS A 297 -1.31 -27.54 31.57
CA LYS A 297 -2.03 -28.82 31.41
C LYS A 297 -1.46 -29.56 30.23
N SER A 298 -1.18 -30.84 30.42
CA SER A 298 -0.62 -31.69 29.38
C SER A 298 -1.56 -32.86 29.14
N TRP A 299 -1.66 -33.29 27.89
CA TRP A 299 -2.35 -34.50 27.47
C TRP A 299 -1.43 -35.30 26.55
N TRP A 300 -1.51 -36.62 26.63
CA TRP A 300 -0.70 -37.50 25.81
C TRP A 300 -1.48 -38.71 25.31
N ALA A 301 -1.02 -39.28 24.21
CA ALA A 301 -1.51 -40.54 23.65
C ALA A 301 -0.35 -41.32 23.02
N GLY A 302 -0.31 -42.62 23.29
CA GLY A 302 0.64 -43.59 22.76
C GLY A 302 0.23 -44.18 21.41
N PRO A 303 1.03 -45.14 20.89
CA PRO A 303 0.98 -45.60 19.51
C PRO A 303 -0.20 -46.53 19.20
N LYS A 304 -0.59 -47.44 20.10
CA LYS A 304 -1.67 -48.44 19.94
C LYS A 304 -2.17 -48.97 21.30
N GLY A 305 -3.39 -49.52 21.33
CA GLY A 305 -3.95 -50.20 22.51
C GLY A 305 -4.58 -49.22 23.52
N PRO A 306 -4.70 -49.57 24.81
CA PRO A 306 -5.32 -48.70 25.82
C PRO A 306 -4.56 -47.38 26.05
N GLU A 307 -3.37 -47.23 25.49
CA GLU A 307 -2.57 -46.00 25.49
C GLU A 307 -2.86 -45.08 24.29
N SER A 308 -3.59 -45.55 23.26
CA SER A 308 -4.02 -44.66 22.17
C SER A 308 -5.12 -43.69 22.58
N GLU A 309 -5.75 -43.92 23.73
CA GLU A 309 -6.71 -43.00 24.34
C GLU A 309 -5.97 -41.79 24.92
N LEU A 310 -6.57 -40.60 24.77
CA LEU A 310 -5.99 -39.37 25.29
C LEU A 310 -6.03 -39.37 26.82
N ARG A 311 -4.88 -39.23 27.47
CA ARG A 311 -4.74 -39.17 28.93
C ARG A 311 -4.18 -37.84 29.38
N THR A 312 -4.62 -37.36 30.53
CA THR A 312 -4.07 -36.16 31.18
C THR A 312 -2.71 -36.46 31.81
N GLY A 313 -1.73 -35.58 31.64
CA GLY A 313 -0.39 -35.68 32.21
C GLY A 313 0.74 -35.57 31.17
N VAL A 314 1.94 -35.87 31.62
CA VAL A 314 3.15 -36.00 30.78
C VAL A 314 3.32 -37.48 30.46
N PRO A 315 3.72 -37.86 29.23
CA PRO A 315 4.00 -39.25 28.94
C PRO A 315 5.13 -39.76 29.86
N GLU A 316 4.92 -40.91 30.49
CA GLU A 316 6.01 -41.68 31.09
C GLU A 316 6.55 -42.59 29.98
N PRO A 317 7.68 -42.26 29.34
CA PRO A 317 8.22 -43.12 28.29
C PRO A 317 8.57 -44.48 28.88
N ASP A 318 8.22 -45.54 28.17
CA ASP A 318 8.63 -46.90 28.52
C ASP A 318 10.14 -46.95 28.77
N ARG A 319 10.54 -47.75 29.77
CA ARG A 319 11.96 -47.97 30.11
C ARG A 319 12.81 -48.43 28.92
N TYR A 320 12.17 -48.91 27.86
CA TYR A 320 12.80 -49.32 26.61
C TYR A 320 12.12 -48.63 25.43
N ALA A 321 12.89 -47.88 24.64
CA ALA A 321 12.38 -47.23 23.45
C ALA A 321 11.85 -48.28 22.43
N PRO A 322 10.74 -47.99 21.75
CA PRO A 322 10.19 -48.85 20.71
C PRO A 322 11.19 -49.00 19.57
N VAL A 323 11.25 -50.21 18.99
CA VAL A 323 12.13 -50.51 17.86
C VAL A 323 11.67 -49.70 16.64
N LEU A 324 12.35 -48.59 16.36
CA LEU A 324 12.14 -47.86 15.11
C LEU A 324 12.63 -48.73 13.94
N PRO A 325 11.88 -48.84 12.83
CA PRO A 325 12.33 -49.56 11.66
C PRO A 325 13.53 -48.82 11.03
N GLY A 326 14.72 -49.35 11.23
CA GLY A 326 15.98 -48.81 10.71
C GLY A 326 17.16 -49.14 11.62
N VAL A 327 18.37 -49.21 11.05
CA VAL A 327 19.61 -49.40 11.82
C VAL A 327 19.96 -48.08 12.50
N HIS A 328 19.38 -47.81 13.65
CA HIS A 328 19.79 -46.71 14.52
C HIS A 328 20.55 -47.27 15.71
N ARG A 329 21.85 -46.97 15.73
CA ARG A 329 22.77 -47.21 16.86
C ARG A 329 22.16 -46.54 18.09
N ARG A 330 21.85 -47.31 19.13
CA ARG A 330 21.30 -46.83 20.41
C ARG A 330 22.21 -45.73 20.96
N ALA A 331 21.80 -44.46 20.88
CA ALA A 331 22.27 -43.45 21.80
C ALA A 331 21.44 -43.63 23.08
N GLN A 332 22.13 -43.91 24.19
CA GLN A 332 21.51 -44.00 25.51
C GLN A 332 20.76 -42.68 25.77
N TRP A 333 19.47 -42.81 26.12
CA TRP A 333 18.73 -41.80 26.86
C TRP A 333 19.33 -41.67 28.26
#